data_AF-A0A109LF43-F1
#
_entry.id   AF-A0A109LF43-F1
#
_cell.length_a   1.000
_cell.length_b   1.000
_cell.length_c   1.000
_cell.angle_alpha   90.00
_cell.angle_beta   90.00
_cell.angle_gamma   90.00
#
_symmetry.space_group_name_H-M   'P 1'
#
loop_
_entity.id
_entity.type
_entity.pdbx_description
1 polymer ?
#
loop_
_entity_poly.entity_id
_entity_poly.type
_entity_poly.pdbx_seq_one_letter_code
_entity_poly.pdbx_strand_id
1 'polypeptide(L)'
;MSAFVRHGETLLAFGLAGCPGLDAPLAAVPLNQGHGLVVAVLEAFLDLATPEQTRMRHLSVDNVLNHLRLPLLPADGFIRPPSDAWLQMGTYPQVQKNQFYVAALAPLGRLNPAMLKGAAQLASDYGDGTLRFTPWQGVLVPNVEKPHAVTERLAQLGFICSLGHPLARMIACTGSSGCAKGLADTKADAVQLAALQPGVEVHLSGCLRSCAAAHTAPVTLLAVSPGHYDLYFRDAAQPGFGRLHARTLSIEAAGALLRARPRSNTDD
;
A
#
# COMPACT_ATOMS: atom_id res chain seq x y z
N MET A 1 5.49 12.88 -4.19
CA MET A 1 5.55 13.77 -5.36
C MET A 1 4.82 13.11 -6.52
N SER A 2 4.28 13.91 -7.44
CA SER A 2 3.64 13.47 -8.68
C SER A 2 4.12 14.38 -9.82
N ALA A 3 4.47 13.79 -10.97
CA ALA A 3 4.87 14.57 -12.13
C ALA A 3 3.64 15.05 -12.93
N PHE A 4 3.71 16.26 -13.48
CA PHE A 4 2.71 16.80 -14.40
C PHE A 4 3.36 17.78 -15.37
N VAL A 5 2.68 18.07 -16.49
CA VAL A 5 3.18 19.01 -17.52
C VAL A 5 2.38 20.30 -17.46
N ARG A 6 3.07 21.44 -17.43
CA ARG A 6 2.46 22.77 -17.54
C ARG A 6 3.33 23.63 -18.47
N HIS A 7 2.70 24.26 -19.46
CA HIS A 7 3.38 25.08 -20.49
C HIS A 7 4.58 24.38 -21.16
N GLY A 8 4.52 23.05 -21.36
CA GLY A 8 5.59 22.27 -21.97
C GLY A 8 6.72 21.86 -21.02
N GLU A 9 6.70 22.29 -19.77
CA GLU A 9 7.68 21.91 -18.75
C GLU A 9 7.13 20.80 -17.83
N THR A 10 7.99 19.84 -17.47
CA THR A 10 7.65 18.82 -16.47
C THR A 10 7.95 19.35 -15.06
N LEU A 11 6.91 19.41 -14.25
CA LEU A 11 6.95 19.83 -12.85
C LEU A 11 6.67 18.65 -11.92
N LEU A 12 7.19 18.71 -10.70
CA LEU A 12 6.92 17.78 -9.61
C LEU A 12 6.05 18.46 -8.56
N ALA A 13 4.77 18.13 -8.54
CA ALA A 13 3.88 18.51 -7.45
C ALA A 13 4.22 17.68 -6.20
N PHE A 14 4.21 18.30 -5.02
CA PHE A 14 4.52 17.62 -3.77
C PHE A 14 3.55 17.95 -2.65
N GLY A 15 3.51 17.06 -1.67
CA GLY A 15 2.85 17.22 -0.39
C GLY A 15 3.67 16.50 0.69
N LEU A 16 3.35 16.73 1.96
CA LEU A 16 4.03 16.10 3.09
C LEU A 16 3.28 14.82 3.49
N ALA A 17 3.97 13.69 3.42
CA ALA A 17 3.37 12.38 3.63
C ALA A 17 2.74 12.23 5.02
N GLY A 18 1.47 11.83 5.06
CA GLY A 18 0.74 11.62 6.31
C GLY A 18 0.26 12.90 7.01
N CYS A 19 0.45 14.07 6.41
CA CYS A 19 -0.32 15.24 6.77
C CYS A 19 -1.70 15.12 6.08
N PRO A 20 -2.82 15.28 6.80
CA PRO A 20 -4.11 15.54 6.17
C PRO A 20 -4.08 16.95 5.58
N GLY A 21 -3.29 17.11 4.51
CA GLY A 21 -3.37 18.27 3.64
C GLY A 21 -4.55 18.04 2.72
N LEU A 22 -5.39 19.07 2.57
CA LEU A 22 -6.40 19.25 1.53
C LEU A 22 -5.98 18.49 0.26
N ASP A 23 -6.89 17.81 -0.43
CA ASP A 23 -6.59 16.88 -1.56
C ASP A 23 -5.70 17.45 -2.70
N ALA A 24 -5.38 18.75 -2.64
CA ALA A 24 -4.43 19.43 -3.50
C ALA A 24 -2.96 19.29 -3.04
N PRO A 25 -2.00 19.29 -3.98
CA PRO A 25 -0.58 19.45 -3.66
C PRO A 25 -0.28 20.78 -2.94
N LEU A 26 0.78 20.82 -2.14
CA LEU A 26 1.23 22.03 -1.45
C LEU A 26 1.85 23.05 -2.42
N ALA A 27 2.71 22.56 -3.32
CA ALA A 27 3.39 23.34 -4.33
C ALA A 27 4.02 22.40 -5.37
N ALA A 28 4.73 22.98 -6.34
CA ALA A 28 5.51 22.25 -7.33
C ALA A 28 6.93 22.81 -7.46
N VAL A 29 7.84 22.00 -7.98
CA VAL A 29 9.18 22.41 -8.41
C VAL A 29 9.48 21.87 -9.81
N PRO A 30 10.37 22.50 -10.60
CA PRO A 30 10.86 21.92 -11.84
C PRO A 30 11.47 20.52 -11.62
N LEU A 31 11.37 19.63 -12.61
CA LEU A 31 11.87 18.24 -12.51
C LEU A 31 13.34 18.17 -12.05
N ASN A 32 14.20 19.06 -12.55
CA ASN A 32 15.61 19.13 -12.19
C ASN A 32 15.86 19.61 -10.74
N GLN A 33 14.88 20.20 -10.06
CA GLN A 33 14.94 20.60 -8.66
C GLN A 33 14.35 19.55 -7.71
N GLY A 34 13.80 18.44 -8.22
CA GLY A 34 13.16 17.41 -7.39
C GLY A 34 14.07 16.85 -6.30
N HIS A 35 15.35 16.62 -6.61
CA HIS A 35 16.34 16.20 -5.62
C HIS A 35 16.56 17.27 -4.53
N GLY A 36 16.74 18.52 -4.94
CA GLY A 36 16.92 19.65 -4.01
C GLY A 36 15.73 19.82 -3.07
N LEU A 37 14.51 19.67 -3.58
CA LEU A 37 13.29 19.68 -2.77
C LEU A 37 13.29 18.60 -1.69
N VAL A 38 13.67 17.37 -2.04
CA VAL A 38 13.73 16.26 -1.07
C VAL A 38 14.73 16.57 0.04
N VAL A 39 15.92 17.07 -0.31
CA VAL A 39 16.95 17.47 0.67
C VAL A 39 16.43 18.58 1.57
N ALA A 40 15.87 19.65 1.00
CA ALA A 40 15.36 20.79 1.76
C ALA A 40 14.23 20.41 2.73
N VAL A 41 13.33 19.49 2.35
CA VAL A 41 12.27 18.98 3.24
C VAL A 41 12.85 18.14 4.38
N LEU A 42 13.88 17.33 4.11
CA LEU A 42 14.56 16.53 5.13
C LEU A 42 15.32 17.42 6.13
N GLU A 43 16.05 18.42 5.64
CA GLU A 43 16.75 19.40 6.47
C GLU A 43 15.76 20.23 7.29
N ALA A 44 14.67 20.71 6.69
CA ALA A 44 13.60 21.40 7.41
C ALA A 44 13.01 20.55 8.55
N PHE A 45 12.84 19.23 8.34
CA PHE A 45 12.40 18.35 9.42
C PHE A 45 13.42 18.30 10.56
N LEU A 46 14.71 18.18 10.25
CA LEU A 46 15.78 18.12 11.26
C LEU A 46 15.90 19.43 12.05
N ASP A 47 15.72 20.57 11.40
CA ASP A 47 15.82 21.89 12.02
C ASP A 47 14.60 22.23 12.89
N LEU A 48 13.40 21.79 12.48
CA LEU A 48 12.14 22.19 13.12
C LEU A 48 11.62 21.20 14.16
N ALA A 49 11.95 19.91 14.05
CA ALA A 49 11.35 18.88 14.90
C ALA A 49 11.84 18.97 16.35
N THR A 50 10.90 19.02 17.30
CA THR A 50 11.20 18.79 18.72
C THR A 50 11.43 17.30 18.99
N PRO A 51 12.02 16.92 20.15
CA PRO A 51 12.21 15.51 20.53
C PRO A 51 10.93 14.67 20.52
N GLU A 52 9.77 15.29 20.77
CA GLU A 52 8.45 14.64 20.74
C GLU A 52 7.96 14.41 19.31
N GLN A 53 8.42 15.23 18.36
CA GLN A 53 7.98 15.22 16.95
C GLN A 53 8.81 14.25 16.11
N THR A 54 8.61 12.96 16.34
CA THR A 54 9.39 11.89 15.68
C THR A 54 9.07 11.61 14.21
N ARG A 55 8.12 12.33 13.58
CA ARG A 55 7.70 12.13 12.18
C ARG A 55 7.34 13.46 11.55
N MET A 56 7.61 13.63 10.24
CA MET A 56 7.29 14.85 9.49
C MET A 56 5.83 15.30 9.64
N ARG A 57 4.89 14.35 9.70
CA ARG A 57 3.46 14.66 9.91
C ARG A 57 3.10 15.29 11.27
N HIS A 58 4.04 15.34 12.21
CA HIS A 58 3.86 16.04 13.48
C HIS A 58 4.23 17.53 13.37
N LEU A 59 4.86 17.96 12.27
CA LEU A 59 5.17 19.36 12.01
C LEU A 59 3.99 20.06 11.34
N SER A 60 3.85 21.36 11.61
CA SER A 60 2.95 22.23 10.86
C SER A 60 3.43 22.34 9.41
N VAL A 61 2.50 22.19 8.46
CA VAL A 61 2.76 22.36 7.03
C VAL A 61 3.33 23.76 6.74
N ASP A 62 2.74 24.80 7.33
CA ASP A 62 3.18 26.18 7.12
C ASP A 62 4.61 26.42 7.61
N ASN A 63 4.97 25.83 8.76
CA ASN A 63 6.34 25.94 9.30
C ASN A 63 7.35 25.29 8.36
N VAL A 64 7.02 24.09 7.83
CA VAL A 64 7.90 23.41 6.87
C VAL A 64 8.05 24.25 5.61
N LEU A 65 6.94 24.73 5.02
CA LEU A 65 6.97 25.53 3.80
C LEU A 65 7.79 26.83 3.96
N ASN A 66 7.63 27.55 5.08
CA ASN A 66 8.38 28.77 5.37
C ASN A 66 9.89 28.55 5.55
N HIS A 67 10.29 27.32 5.88
CA HIS A 67 11.70 26.94 6.04
C HIS A 67 12.35 26.50 4.72
N LEU A 68 11.57 26.11 3.72
CA LEU A 68 12.11 25.70 2.42
C LEU A 68 12.78 26.89 1.71
N ARG A 69 14.09 26.79 1.46
CA ARG A 69 14.88 27.79 0.73
C ARG A 69 14.99 27.45 -0.76
N LEU A 70 13.85 27.19 -1.40
CA LEU A 70 13.75 26.85 -2.82
C LEU A 70 12.61 27.63 -3.49
N PRO A 71 12.73 27.96 -4.80
CA PRO A 71 11.64 28.59 -5.53
C PRO A 71 10.50 27.59 -5.72
N LEU A 72 9.42 27.78 -4.96
CA LEU A 72 8.21 26.98 -5.06
C LEU A 72 7.26 27.60 -6.10
N LEU A 73 6.71 26.75 -6.97
CA LEU A 73 5.72 27.13 -7.98
C LEU A 73 4.31 26.73 -7.50
N PRO A 74 3.28 27.50 -7.88
CA PRO A 74 1.90 27.12 -7.59
C PRO A 74 1.55 25.81 -8.31
N ALA A 75 0.84 24.92 -7.64
CA ALA A 75 0.37 23.65 -8.20
C ALA A 75 -1.15 23.66 -8.47
N ASP A 76 -1.75 24.85 -8.58
CA ASP A 76 -3.20 25.05 -8.73
C ASP A 76 -3.78 24.24 -9.90
N GLY A 77 -4.91 23.59 -9.67
CA GLY A 77 -5.60 22.78 -10.69
C GLY A 77 -4.93 21.44 -11.00
N PHE A 78 -3.77 21.11 -10.42
CA PHE A 78 -3.26 19.74 -10.46
C PHE A 78 -3.96 18.89 -9.40
N ILE A 79 -4.69 17.88 -9.85
CA ILE A 79 -5.23 16.83 -9.00
C ILE A 79 -4.52 15.54 -9.37
N ARG A 80 -3.99 14.84 -8.36
CA ARG A 80 -3.42 13.52 -8.60
C ARG A 80 -4.56 12.58 -8.97
N PRO A 81 -4.55 11.94 -10.15
CA PRO A 81 -5.56 10.94 -10.47
C PRO A 81 -5.44 9.79 -9.44
N PRO A 82 -6.58 9.22 -9.02
CA PRO A 82 -6.55 8.06 -8.14
C PRO A 82 -5.71 6.95 -8.80
N SER A 83 -4.88 6.29 -8.00
CA SER A 83 -4.22 5.07 -8.45
C SER A 83 -5.25 3.95 -8.41
N ASP A 84 -5.50 3.30 -9.54
CA ASP A 84 -6.40 2.14 -9.55
C ASP A 84 -5.88 1.08 -8.58
N ALA A 85 -6.73 0.69 -7.61
CA ALA A 85 -6.43 -0.40 -6.66
C ALA A 85 -6.12 -1.72 -7.39
N TRP A 86 -6.52 -1.82 -8.66
CA TRP A 86 -6.32 -2.98 -9.51
C TRP A 86 -4.86 -3.22 -9.88
N LEU A 87 -3.94 -2.24 -9.81
CA LEU A 87 -2.53 -2.40 -10.22
C LEU A 87 -1.71 -3.39 -9.35
N GLN A 88 -2.32 -3.94 -8.31
CA GLN A 88 -1.69 -4.92 -7.41
C GLN A 88 -1.39 -6.25 -8.11
N MET A 89 -2.16 -6.61 -9.14
CA MET A 89 -2.06 -7.88 -9.83
C MET A 89 -2.78 -7.85 -11.18
N GLY A 90 -2.19 -8.46 -12.20
CA GLY A 90 -2.74 -8.48 -13.55
C GLY A 90 -1.69 -8.27 -14.62
N THR A 91 -2.15 -8.05 -15.84
CA THR A 91 -1.31 -7.75 -17.01
C THR A 91 -1.65 -6.36 -17.52
N TYR A 92 -0.62 -5.55 -17.78
CA TYR A 92 -0.80 -4.16 -18.17
C TYR A 92 0.14 -3.79 -19.32
N PRO A 93 -0.34 -3.07 -20.35
CA PRO A 93 0.51 -2.61 -21.43
C PRO A 93 1.51 -1.56 -20.94
N GLN A 94 2.70 -1.58 -21.53
CA GLN A 94 3.71 -0.54 -21.36
C GLN A 94 3.71 0.40 -22.58
N VAL A 95 4.43 1.53 -22.46
CA VAL A 95 4.58 2.50 -23.54
C VAL A 95 5.30 1.87 -24.75
N GLN A 96 6.23 0.95 -24.50
CA GLN A 96 6.88 0.16 -25.51
C GLN A 96 5.87 -0.76 -26.22
N LYS A 97 5.87 -0.72 -27.55
CA LYS A 97 4.96 -1.52 -28.37
C LYS A 97 5.09 -3.01 -28.05
N ASN A 98 3.95 -3.68 -27.86
CA ASN A 98 3.84 -5.12 -27.56
C ASN A 98 4.58 -5.58 -26.29
N GLN A 99 4.88 -4.66 -25.37
CA GLN A 99 5.41 -5.02 -24.06
C GLN A 99 4.37 -4.79 -22.97
N PHE A 100 4.37 -5.70 -22.01
CA PHE A 100 3.48 -5.69 -20.87
C PHE A 100 4.29 -5.87 -19.60
N TYR A 101 3.77 -5.40 -18.47
CA TYR A 101 4.21 -5.91 -17.17
C TYR A 101 3.15 -6.82 -16.58
N VAL A 102 3.60 -7.87 -15.90
CA VAL A 102 2.74 -8.81 -15.16
C VAL A 102 3.00 -8.63 -13.67
N ALA A 103 1.98 -8.27 -12.92
CA ALA A 103 2.00 -8.18 -11.46
C ALA A 103 1.26 -9.36 -10.84
N ALA A 104 1.78 -9.90 -9.74
CA ALA A 104 1.13 -10.95 -8.97
C ALA A 104 1.44 -10.81 -7.48
N LEU A 105 0.49 -11.16 -6.62
CA LEU A 105 0.69 -11.10 -5.17
C LEU A 105 1.39 -12.37 -4.69
N ALA A 106 2.35 -12.22 -3.77
CA ALA A 106 2.80 -13.35 -2.98
C ALA A 106 1.79 -13.54 -1.82
N PRO A 107 1.40 -14.77 -1.45
CA PRO A 107 0.48 -15.00 -0.34
C PRO A 107 0.94 -14.28 0.93
N LEU A 108 0.27 -13.18 1.27
CA LEU A 108 0.60 -12.29 2.40
C LEU A 108 2.08 -11.87 2.40
N GLY A 109 2.67 -11.66 1.22
CA GLY A 109 4.08 -11.27 1.06
C GLY A 109 5.10 -12.33 1.43
N ARG A 110 4.71 -13.60 1.57
CA ARG A 110 5.64 -14.70 1.83
C ARG A 110 6.10 -15.33 0.51
N LEU A 111 7.41 -15.32 0.29
CA LEU A 111 8.06 -15.98 -0.83
C LEU A 111 8.87 -17.16 -0.31
N ASN A 112 8.64 -18.34 -0.87
CA ASN A 112 9.52 -19.48 -0.65
C ASN A 112 10.63 -19.53 -1.74
N PRO A 113 11.67 -20.36 -1.57
CA PRO A 113 12.77 -20.43 -2.54
C PRO A 113 12.32 -20.82 -3.95
N ALA A 114 11.31 -21.68 -4.11
CA ALA A 114 10.80 -22.09 -5.41
C ALA A 114 10.09 -20.95 -6.13
N MET A 115 9.24 -20.19 -5.42
CA MET A 115 8.58 -18.99 -5.93
C MET A 115 9.59 -17.96 -6.43
N LEU A 116 10.61 -17.65 -5.63
CA LEU A 116 11.60 -16.63 -5.98
C LEU A 116 12.47 -17.05 -7.17
N LYS A 117 12.96 -18.30 -7.19
CA LYS A 117 13.73 -18.84 -8.31
C LYS A 117 12.89 -18.90 -9.59
N GLY A 118 11.65 -19.38 -9.48
CA GLY A 118 10.73 -19.45 -10.62
C GLY A 118 10.40 -18.07 -11.18
N ALA A 119 10.10 -17.08 -10.33
CA ALA A 119 9.84 -15.71 -10.78
C ALA A 119 11.08 -15.07 -11.44
N ALA A 120 12.28 -15.31 -10.93
CA ALA A 120 13.53 -14.84 -11.55
C ALA A 120 13.78 -15.51 -12.91
N GLN A 121 13.50 -16.80 -13.05
CA GLN A 121 13.58 -17.50 -14.32
C GLN A 121 12.59 -16.92 -15.33
N LEU A 122 11.34 -16.66 -14.92
CA LEU A 122 10.34 -16.01 -15.78
C LEU A 122 10.78 -14.62 -16.24
N ALA A 123 11.38 -13.83 -15.36
CA ALA A 123 11.94 -12.53 -15.73
C ALA A 123 13.05 -12.65 -16.78
N SER A 124 13.87 -13.69 -16.69
CA SER A 124 14.97 -13.94 -17.64
C SER A 124 14.47 -14.48 -18.98
N ASP A 125 13.49 -15.39 -18.97
CA ASP A 125 12.99 -16.07 -20.17
C ASP A 125 11.98 -15.22 -20.96
N TYR A 126 11.21 -14.38 -20.27
CA TYR A 126 10.08 -13.67 -20.85
C TYR A 126 10.15 -12.15 -20.74
N GLY A 127 11.08 -11.59 -19.95
CA GLY A 127 11.24 -10.16 -19.72
C GLY A 127 12.66 -9.68 -20.03
N ASP A 128 13.13 -8.70 -19.26
CA ASP A 128 14.48 -8.12 -19.37
C ASP A 128 15.46 -8.61 -18.30
N GLY A 129 15.15 -9.71 -17.63
CA GLY A 129 15.92 -10.24 -16.51
C GLY A 129 15.69 -9.50 -15.19
N THR A 130 14.79 -8.51 -15.12
CA THR A 130 14.50 -7.79 -13.87
C THR A 130 13.21 -8.25 -13.21
N LEU A 131 13.22 -8.29 -11.87
CA LEU A 131 12.06 -8.57 -11.04
C LEU A 131 11.91 -7.41 -10.04
N ARG A 132 10.70 -6.86 -9.91
CA ARG A 132 10.42 -5.75 -8.98
C ARG A 132 9.48 -6.20 -7.88
N PHE A 133 9.79 -5.85 -6.63
CA PHE A 133 8.85 -6.02 -5.53
C PHE A 133 7.87 -4.86 -5.49
N THR A 134 6.62 -5.16 -5.17
CA THR A 134 5.56 -4.15 -5.10
C THR A 134 5.28 -3.76 -3.65
N PRO A 135 4.78 -2.52 -3.39
CA PRO A 135 4.39 -2.11 -2.04
C PRO A 135 3.18 -2.91 -1.51
N TRP A 136 2.52 -3.70 -2.36
CA TRP A 136 1.34 -4.50 -2.05
C TRP A 136 1.70 -5.98 -1.79
N GLN A 137 2.92 -6.26 -1.33
CA GLN A 137 3.34 -7.62 -0.97
C GLN A 137 3.41 -8.59 -2.17
N GLY A 138 3.69 -8.08 -3.37
CA GLY A 138 3.77 -8.85 -4.60
C GLY A 138 5.06 -8.65 -5.38
N VAL A 139 5.06 -9.19 -6.59
CA VAL A 139 6.14 -9.05 -7.58
C VAL A 139 5.58 -8.51 -8.90
N LEU A 140 6.45 -7.91 -9.69
CA LEU A 140 6.18 -7.42 -11.03
C LEU A 140 7.32 -7.87 -11.95
N VAL A 141 6.97 -8.51 -13.06
CA VAL A 141 7.86 -8.86 -14.17
C VAL A 141 7.59 -7.88 -15.32
N PRO A 142 8.54 -6.96 -15.65
CA PRO A 142 8.36 -5.98 -16.70
C PRO A 142 8.78 -6.52 -18.07
N ASN A 143 8.45 -5.77 -19.10
CA ASN A 143 8.95 -5.91 -20.47
C ASN A 143 8.66 -7.29 -21.08
N VAL A 144 7.47 -7.82 -20.79
CA VAL A 144 7.01 -9.14 -21.19
C VAL A 144 6.24 -9.08 -22.51
N GLU A 145 6.62 -9.90 -23.49
CA GLU A 145 5.88 -10.06 -24.76
C GLU A 145 4.73 -11.08 -24.68
N LYS A 146 4.87 -12.10 -23.82
CA LYS A 146 3.90 -13.20 -23.64
C LYS A 146 3.30 -13.21 -22.23
N PRO A 147 2.51 -12.19 -21.84
CA PRO A 147 2.09 -12.00 -20.46
C PRO A 147 1.18 -13.11 -19.91
N HIS A 148 0.37 -13.75 -20.76
CA HIS A 148 -0.48 -14.87 -20.35
C HIS A 148 0.34 -16.07 -19.85
N ALA A 149 1.44 -16.40 -20.55
CA ALA A 149 2.32 -17.50 -20.17
C ALA A 149 3.08 -17.21 -18.87
N VAL A 150 3.41 -15.95 -18.60
CA VAL A 150 4.03 -15.52 -17.33
C VAL A 150 3.01 -15.61 -16.20
N THR A 151 1.78 -15.12 -16.41
CA THR A 151 0.70 -15.17 -15.42
C THR A 151 0.38 -16.61 -15.00
N GLU A 152 0.23 -17.52 -15.96
CA GLU A 152 -0.05 -18.92 -15.70
C GLU A 152 1.05 -19.60 -14.88
N ARG A 153 2.33 -19.37 -15.24
CA ARG A 153 3.45 -19.95 -14.51
C ARG A 153 3.64 -19.35 -13.13
N LEU A 154 3.39 -18.06 -12.94
CA LEU A 154 3.34 -17.45 -11.61
C LEU A 154 2.26 -18.11 -10.75
N ALA A 155 1.07 -18.38 -11.30
CA ALA A 155 0.02 -19.09 -10.59
C ALA A 155 0.44 -20.53 -10.21
N GLN A 156 1.09 -21.26 -11.12
CA GLN A 156 1.65 -22.60 -10.84
C GLN A 156 2.71 -22.59 -9.73
N LEU A 157 3.47 -21.50 -9.61
CA LEU A 157 4.45 -21.29 -8.54
C LEU A 157 3.80 -20.92 -7.19
N GLY A 158 2.48 -20.69 -7.15
CA GLY A 158 1.75 -20.33 -5.94
C GLY A 158 1.58 -18.82 -5.71
N PHE A 159 1.86 -17.99 -6.71
CA PHE A 159 1.46 -16.58 -6.67
C PHE A 159 -0.05 -16.44 -6.89
N ILE A 160 -0.61 -15.38 -6.34
CA ILE A 160 -2.02 -15.03 -6.50
C ILE A 160 -2.14 -14.11 -7.71
N CYS A 161 -2.80 -14.62 -8.76
CA CYS A 161 -2.98 -13.94 -10.06
C CYS A 161 -4.46 -13.62 -10.39
N SER A 162 -5.40 -13.97 -9.50
CA SER A 162 -6.82 -13.62 -9.62
C SER A 162 -7.38 -12.98 -8.36
N LEU A 163 -8.19 -11.93 -8.53
CA LEU A 163 -8.92 -11.25 -7.45
C LEU A 163 -9.99 -12.14 -6.79
N GLY A 164 -10.37 -13.24 -7.45
CA GLY A 164 -11.23 -14.27 -6.89
C GLY A 164 -10.53 -15.14 -5.84
N HIS A 165 -9.20 -15.08 -5.75
CA HIS A 165 -8.46 -15.82 -4.72
C HIS A 165 -8.76 -15.23 -3.34
N PRO A 166 -9.10 -16.04 -2.30
CA PRO A 166 -9.52 -15.52 -1.00
C PRO A 166 -8.49 -14.59 -0.33
N LEU A 167 -7.19 -14.89 -0.47
CA LEU A 167 -6.11 -14.06 0.05
C LEU A 167 -5.88 -12.75 -0.70
N ALA A 168 -6.44 -12.55 -1.89
CA ALA A 168 -6.29 -11.28 -2.63
C ALA A 168 -6.94 -10.10 -1.89
N ARG A 169 -7.85 -10.38 -0.95
CA ARG A 169 -8.56 -9.40 -0.11
C ARG A 169 -7.94 -9.25 1.28
N MET A 170 -6.79 -9.87 1.53
CA MET A 170 -6.15 -9.86 2.83
C MET A 170 -4.82 -9.13 2.75
N ILE A 171 -4.58 -8.25 3.72
CA ILE A 171 -3.27 -7.65 3.96
C ILE A 171 -2.93 -7.83 5.43
N ALA A 172 -1.74 -8.37 5.70
CA ALA A 172 -1.33 -8.65 7.07
C ALA A 172 0.14 -8.29 7.29
N CYS A 173 0.45 -7.74 8.47
CA CYS A 173 1.85 -7.60 8.87
C CYS A 173 2.41 -8.97 9.27
N THR A 174 3.71 -9.03 9.63
CA THR A 174 4.32 -10.28 10.08
C THR A 174 3.73 -10.79 11.41
N GLY A 175 3.17 -9.91 12.24
CA GLY A 175 2.62 -10.29 13.53
C GLY A 175 3.68 -10.85 14.49
N SER A 176 3.23 -11.58 15.51
CA SER A 176 4.09 -12.21 16.52
C SER A 176 5.03 -13.27 15.94
N SER A 177 4.75 -13.80 14.73
CA SER A 177 5.62 -14.79 14.06
C SER A 177 7.02 -14.27 13.73
N GLY A 178 7.22 -12.95 13.69
CA GLY A 178 8.52 -12.34 13.40
C GLY A 178 8.68 -10.90 13.88
N CYS A 179 7.77 -10.40 14.72
CA CYS A 179 7.86 -9.07 15.31
C CYS A 179 7.52 -9.12 16.80
N ALA A 180 8.46 -8.71 17.65
CA ALA A 180 8.29 -8.65 19.10
C ALA A 180 7.20 -7.65 19.57
N LYS A 181 6.68 -6.81 18.68
CA LYS A 181 5.56 -5.91 18.96
C LYS A 181 4.21 -6.46 18.50
N GLY A 182 4.19 -7.55 17.74
CA GLY A 182 2.96 -8.17 17.28
C GLY A 182 2.31 -9.00 18.39
N LEU A 183 1.00 -8.82 18.59
CA LEU A 183 0.23 -9.52 19.63
C LEU A 183 -0.41 -10.84 19.15
N ALA A 184 -0.44 -11.09 17.85
CA ALA A 184 -0.97 -12.31 17.23
C ALA A 184 -0.22 -12.66 15.93
N ASP A 185 -0.31 -13.91 15.49
CA ASP A 185 0.24 -14.34 14.19
C ASP A 185 -0.72 -13.93 13.06
N THR A 186 -0.66 -12.65 12.71
CA THR A 186 -1.57 -12.04 11.75
C THR A 186 -1.56 -12.70 10.38
N LYS A 187 -0.46 -13.34 9.96
CA LYS A 187 -0.43 -14.01 8.64
C LYS A 187 -1.14 -15.36 8.70
N ALA A 188 -0.95 -16.15 9.75
CA ALA A 188 -1.69 -17.40 9.93
C ALA A 188 -3.20 -17.12 10.09
N ASP A 189 -3.54 -16.12 10.89
CA ASP A 189 -4.92 -15.70 11.14
C ASP A 189 -5.59 -15.15 9.87
N ALA A 190 -4.86 -14.44 9.01
CA ALA A 190 -5.37 -13.96 7.72
C ALA A 190 -5.71 -15.11 6.76
N VAL A 191 -4.94 -16.21 6.79
CA VAL A 191 -5.25 -17.43 6.02
C VAL A 191 -6.55 -18.06 6.52
N GLN A 192 -6.72 -18.17 7.84
CA GLN A 192 -7.95 -18.68 8.44
C GLN A 192 -9.15 -17.81 8.07
N LEU A 193 -9.02 -16.48 8.19
CA LEU A 193 -10.08 -15.54 7.84
C LEU A 193 -10.44 -15.62 6.35
N ALA A 194 -9.43 -15.71 5.46
CA ALA A 194 -9.66 -15.84 4.03
C ALA A 194 -10.47 -17.09 3.67
N ALA A 195 -10.22 -18.22 4.34
CA ALA A 195 -10.99 -19.44 4.15
C ALA A 195 -12.48 -19.27 4.50
N LEU A 196 -12.81 -18.36 5.43
CA LEU A 196 -14.19 -18.00 5.77
C LEU A 196 -14.86 -17.10 4.74
N GLN A 197 -14.11 -16.54 3.79
CA GLN A 197 -14.58 -15.68 2.70
C GLN A 197 -15.46 -14.51 3.20
N PRO A 198 -14.91 -13.54 3.96
CA PRO A 198 -15.67 -12.44 4.55
C PRO A 198 -16.27 -11.48 3.51
N GLY A 199 -15.90 -11.61 2.23
CA GLY A 199 -16.49 -10.82 1.14
C GLY A 199 -16.04 -9.37 1.07
N VAL A 200 -15.11 -8.95 1.93
CA VAL A 200 -14.55 -7.60 2.03
C VAL A 200 -13.03 -7.65 2.16
N GLU A 201 -12.37 -6.54 1.86
CA GLU A 201 -10.93 -6.37 2.13
C GLU A 201 -10.68 -6.20 3.63
N VAL A 202 -9.73 -6.95 4.18
CA VAL A 202 -9.40 -6.93 5.61
C VAL A 202 -7.91 -6.76 5.82
N HIS A 203 -7.56 -5.77 6.63
CA HIS A 203 -6.23 -5.59 7.16
C HIS A 203 -6.10 -6.21 8.55
N LEU A 204 -5.18 -7.16 8.73
CA LEU A 204 -4.83 -7.71 10.04
C LEU A 204 -3.54 -7.06 10.54
N SER A 205 -3.65 -6.27 11.61
CA SER A 205 -2.53 -5.58 12.23
C SER A 205 -2.21 -6.17 13.60
N GLY A 206 -0.96 -6.60 13.79
CA GLY A 206 -0.50 -7.16 15.05
C GLY A 206 -0.33 -6.12 16.17
N CYS A 207 -0.32 -4.82 15.84
CA CYS A 207 -0.26 -3.72 16.81
C CYS A 207 -0.69 -2.39 16.15
N LEU A 208 -0.68 -1.30 16.91
CA LEU A 208 -1.06 0.05 16.45
C LEU A 208 -0.16 0.62 15.33
N ARG A 209 1.00 0.01 15.03
CA ARG A 209 1.93 0.53 14.01
C ARG A 209 1.45 0.36 12.57
N SER A 210 0.49 -0.54 12.32
CA SER A 210 -0.12 -0.73 11.00
C SER A 210 0.86 -0.98 9.85
N CYS A 211 1.94 -1.74 10.09
CA CYS A 211 3.07 -1.78 9.14
C CYS A 211 2.71 -2.29 7.74
N ALA A 212 1.64 -3.08 7.60
CA ALA A 212 1.26 -3.64 6.30
C ALA A 212 0.41 -2.69 5.46
N ALA A 213 -0.37 -1.81 6.09
CA ALA A 213 -1.22 -0.84 5.40
C ALA A 213 -0.78 0.58 5.76
N ALA A 214 -0.20 1.28 4.79
CA ALA A 214 0.17 2.70 4.93
C ALA A 214 -1.04 3.64 4.94
N HIS A 215 -2.19 3.17 4.45
CA HIS A 215 -3.48 3.86 4.47
C HIS A 215 -4.43 3.17 5.46
N THR A 216 -5.52 3.85 5.85
CA THR A 216 -6.59 3.23 6.62
C THR A 216 -7.42 2.32 5.73
N ALA A 217 -7.29 1.00 5.91
CA ALA A 217 -8.03 -0.02 5.17
C ALA A 217 -9.54 0.04 5.51
N PRO A 218 -10.44 -0.38 4.60
CA PRO A 218 -11.89 -0.39 4.83
C PRO A 218 -12.30 -1.14 6.12
N VAL A 219 -11.63 -2.25 6.39
CA VAL A 219 -11.76 -3.05 7.61
C VAL A 219 -10.38 -3.30 8.20
N THR A 220 -10.22 -3.05 9.50
CA THR A 220 -9.01 -3.43 10.24
C THR A 220 -9.34 -4.31 11.42
N LEU A 221 -8.67 -5.46 11.52
CA LEU A 221 -8.59 -6.28 12.73
C LEU A 221 -7.27 -5.96 13.44
N LEU A 222 -7.36 -5.33 14.60
CA LEU A 222 -6.22 -5.00 15.45
C LEU A 222 -6.07 -6.07 16.53
N ALA A 223 -4.94 -6.78 16.53
CA ALA A 223 -4.68 -7.81 17.53
C ALA A 223 -4.64 -7.20 18.94
N VAL A 224 -5.33 -7.84 19.89
CA VAL A 224 -5.30 -7.49 21.32
C VAL A 224 -4.69 -8.61 22.16
N SER A 225 -4.73 -9.85 21.68
CA SER A 225 -4.05 -11.02 22.22
C SER A 225 -3.94 -12.10 21.12
N PRO A 226 -3.23 -13.22 21.34
CA PRO A 226 -3.12 -14.27 20.33
C PRO A 226 -4.50 -14.75 19.84
N GLY A 227 -4.73 -14.67 18.53
CA GLY A 227 -5.97 -15.08 17.88
C GLY A 227 -7.19 -14.18 18.13
N HIS A 228 -7.05 -13.07 18.86
CA HIS A 228 -8.16 -12.18 19.20
C HIS A 228 -7.91 -10.73 18.76
N TYR A 229 -8.97 -10.12 18.21
CA TYR A 229 -8.87 -8.85 17.50
C TYR A 229 -10.02 -7.90 17.83
N ASP A 230 -9.68 -6.62 17.97
CA ASP A 230 -10.65 -5.53 17.90
C ASP A 230 -10.93 -5.21 16.42
N LEU A 231 -12.21 -5.08 16.08
CA LEU A 231 -12.68 -4.83 14.72
C LEU A 231 -13.02 -3.36 14.52
N TYR A 232 -12.37 -2.74 13.53
CA TYR A 232 -12.58 -1.36 13.11
C TYR A 232 -13.11 -1.31 11.69
N PHE A 233 -14.01 -0.35 11.45
CA PHE A 233 -14.39 0.07 10.11
C PHE A 233 -13.83 1.46 9.84
N ARG A 234 -13.30 1.66 8.62
CA ARG A 234 -12.83 2.98 8.19
C ARG A 234 -13.95 4.00 8.37
N ASP A 235 -13.58 5.14 8.96
CA ASP A 235 -14.43 6.30 9.12
C ASP A 235 -13.52 7.52 8.97
N ALA A 236 -13.76 8.33 7.93
CA ALA A 236 -12.92 9.48 7.62
C ALA A 236 -12.97 10.57 8.70
N ALA A 237 -14.02 10.60 9.52
CA ALA A 237 -14.14 11.53 10.64
C ALA A 237 -13.36 11.08 11.88
N GLN A 238 -12.81 9.86 11.89
CA GLN A 238 -12.12 9.29 13.05
C GLN A 238 -10.62 9.06 12.76
N PRO A 239 -9.72 9.44 13.67
CA PRO A 239 -8.29 9.18 13.52
C PRO A 239 -7.97 7.67 13.61
N GLY A 240 -6.82 7.28 13.09
CA GLY A 240 -6.32 5.90 13.17
C GLY A 240 -7.07 4.93 12.25
N PHE A 241 -7.58 3.83 12.81
CA PHE A 241 -8.24 2.74 12.06
C PHE A 241 -9.71 3.01 11.75
N GLY A 242 -10.28 4.12 12.22
CA GLY A 242 -11.70 4.44 12.09
C GLY A 242 -12.53 4.07 13.32
N ARG A 243 -13.80 3.76 13.13
CA ARG A 243 -14.75 3.46 14.22
C ARG A 243 -14.58 2.04 14.72
N LEU A 244 -14.28 1.89 16.01
CA LEU A 244 -14.31 0.61 16.71
C LEU A 244 -15.74 0.05 16.73
N HIS A 245 -15.91 -1.19 16.26
CA HIS A 245 -17.20 -1.83 16.12
C HIS A 245 -17.42 -2.99 17.10
N ALA A 246 -16.39 -3.81 17.32
CA ALA A 246 -16.44 -4.94 18.23
C ALA A 246 -15.05 -5.19 18.82
N ARG A 247 -15.00 -5.79 20.01
CA ARG A 247 -13.75 -6.05 20.74
C ARG A 247 -13.50 -7.54 20.89
N THR A 248 -12.23 -7.91 20.91
CA THR A 248 -11.75 -9.25 21.31
C THR A 248 -12.44 -10.40 20.55
N LEU A 249 -12.65 -10.23 19.25
CA LEU A 249 -13.23 -11.26 18.40
C LEU A 249 -12.19 -12.32 18.04
N SER A 250 -12.59 -13.60 18.07
CA SER A 250 -11.85 -14.65 17.36
C SER A 250 -11.96 -14.43 15.84
N ILE A 251 -11.12 -15.13 15.08
CA ILE A 251 -11.16 -15.07 13.60
C ILE A 251 -12.50 -15.57 13.05
N GLU A 252 -13.07 -16.62 13.63
CA GLU A 252 -14.38 -17.15 13.25
C GLU A 252 -15.49 -16.14 13.53
N ALA A 253 -15.48 -15.51 14.71
CA ALA A 253 -16.46 -14.49 15.08
C ALA A 253 -16.35 -13.26 14.17
N ALA A 254 -15.14 -12.80 13.88
CA ALA A 254 -14.90 -11.72 12.94
C ALA A 254 -15.39 -12.08 11.52
N GLY A 255 -15.06 -13.27 11.02
CA GLY A 255 -15.51 -13.75 9.72
C GLY A 255 -17.04 -13.85 9.63
N ALA A 256 -17.70 -14.37 10.66
CA ALA A 256 -19.16 -14.45 10.73
C ALA A 256 -19.81 -13.05 10.70
N LEU A 257 -19.29 -12.12 11.50
CA LEU A 257 -19.79 -10.74 11.57
C LEU A 257 -19.64 -10.03 10.20
N LEU A 258 -18.47 -10.15 9.57
CA LEU A 258 -18.22 -9.50 8.28
C LEU A 258 -19.11 -10.05 7.16
N ARG A 259 -19.38 -11.36 7.13
CA ARG A 259 -20.30 -11.96 6.15
C ARG A 259 -21.76 -11.57 6.36
N ALA A 260 -22.18 -11.44 7.61
CA ALA A 260 -23.56 -11.10 7.95
C ALA A 260 -23.92 -9.65 7.59
N ARG A 261 -22.92 -8.80 7.36
CA ARG A 261 -23.14 -7.41 7.01
C ARG A 261 -23.59 -7.30 5.54
N PRO A 262 -24.70 -6.61 5.24
CA PRO A 262 -25.06 -6.31 3.86
C PRO A 262 -23.89 -5.57 3.20
N ARG A 263 -23.58 -5.91 1.95
CA ARG A 263 -22.63 -5.15 1.12
C ARG A 263 -23.17 -3.74 0.92
N SER A 264 -22.96 -2.87 1.89
CA SER A 264 -23.15 -1.44 1.72
C SER A 264 -22.05 -1.00 0.77
N ASN A 265 -22.41 -0.71 -0.48
CA ASN A 265 -21.55 0.07 -1.37
C ASN A 265 -21.30 1.40 -0.66
N THR A 266 -20.13 1.58 -0.07
CA THR A 266 -19.64 2.90 0.36
C THR A 266 -18.46 3.23 -0.53
N ASP A 267 -18.79 3.43 -1.81
CA ASP A 267 -18.14 4.42 -2.65
C ASP A 267 -19.03 5.67 -2.55
N ASP A 268 -18.91 6.39 -1.44
CA ASP A 268 -19.33 7.79 -1.28
C ASP A 268 -18.12 8.56 -0.76
#